data_AF-A0A2S3V3D4-F1
#
_entry.id   AF-A0A2S3V3D4-F1
#
_cell.length_a   1.000
_cell.length_b   1.000
_cell.length_c   1.000
_cell.angle_alpha   90.00
_cell.angle_beta   90.00
_cell.angle_gamma   90.00
#
_symmetry.space_group_name_H-M   'P 1'
#
loop_
_entity.id
_entity.type
_entity.pdbx_description
1 polymer ?
#
loop_
_entity_poly.entity_id
_entity_poly.type
_entity_poly.pdbx_seq_one_letter_code
_entity_poly.pdbx_strand_id
1 'polypeptide(L)'
;MDVLVLGAGAGVKSWDGAPASRPLRTKGKRQAQKIGAFLGREDLRPDRVLTDGSQRARVTAEKALKAAGWTARDIETSAALASGALPDLSASQCPLLVALPGTLRTLIEGLPFGPQSDLRPDRHCGLAPGVLLRLSHTPGHTRLLARTDPQTLPDLFPYPAPDGAGRRERPAYYYRQSAVIPFRRTPDGRQILIVGSSSGRHWTVPKGIVDPGLTPAASAGVEAREEAGIEGEIEEIPLGHFTYEKWGAPCKVTVFAMEVTKVLEGEAWEESHRRRKWVSRQEAAELLWLEAFREMVAGM
;
A
#
# COMPACT_ATOMS: atom_id res chain seq x y z
N MET A 1 19.87 20.19 -1.35
CA MET A 1 18.55 19.54 -1.44
C MET A 1 18.31 18.75 -0.16
N ASP A 2 17.05 18.51 0.17
CA ASP A 2 16.70 17.64 1.29
C ASP A 2 16.67 16.20 0.80
N VAL A 3 17.20 15.25 1.56
CA VAL A 3 17.18 13.83 1.21
C VAL A 3 16.60 13.04 2.37
N LEU A 4 15.53 12.31 2.10
CA LEU A 4 14.93 11.41 3.07
C LEU A 4 15.56 10.02 2.93
N VAL A 5 16.02 9.45 4.04
CA VAL A 5 16.67 8.14 4.07
C VAL A 5 15.93 7.24 5.06
N LEU A 6 15.23 6.23 4.57
CA LEU A 6 14.40 5.34 5.37
C LEU A 6 14.95 3.91 5.39
N GLY A 7 15.34 3.45 6.58
CA GLY A 7 15.72 2.06 6.79
C GLY A 7 14.55 1.11 6.55
N ALA A 8 14.73 0.12 5.68
CA ALA A 8 13.74 -0.91 5.43
C ALA A 8 13.31 -1.58 6.75
N GLY A 9 11.99 -1.67 6.98
CA GLY A 9 11.41 -2.20 8.20
C GLY A 9 11.87 -3.63 8.49
N ALA A 10 11.73 -4.08 9.74
CA ALA A 10 12.27 -5.38 10.16
C ALA A 10 11.66 -6.55 9.36
N GLY A 11 12.51 -7.49 8.91
CA GLY A 11 12.10 -8.70 8.20
C GLY A 11 11.58 -9.80 9.12
N VAL A 12 10.98 -10.85 8.55
CA VAL A 12 10.64 -12.11 9.25
C VAL A 12 11.89 -12.73 9.86
N LYS A 13 11.83 -13.33 11.05
CA LYS A 13 13.03 -13.78 11.78
C LYS A 13 13.78 -14.90 11.03
N SER A 14 13.06 -15.90 10.56
CA SER A 14 13.59 -17.03 9.80
C SER A 14 13.19 -16.89 8.33
N TRP A 15 14.15 -17.03 7.42
CA TRP A 15 13.94 -16.99 5.97
C TRP A 15 15.05 -17.81 5.30
N ASP A 16 14.64 -18.76 4.47
CA ASP A 16 15.47 -19.73 3.74
C ASP A 16 15.68 -19.33 2.27
N GLY A 17 14.85 -18.43 1.74
CA GLY A 17 15.02 -17.85 0.41
C GLY A 17 16.16 -16.83 0.31
N ALA A 18 16.32 -16.25 -0.88
CA ALA A 18 17.32 -15.22 -1.13
C ALA A 18 17.18 -14.03 -0.14
N PRO A 19 18.28 -13.45 0.36
CA PRO A 19 18.22 -12.33 1.30
C PRO A 19 17.40 -11.13 0.79
N ALA A 20 17.45 -10.86 -0.52
CA ALA A 20 16.71 -9.78 -1.17
C ALA A 20 15.19 -10.01 -1.20
N SER A 21 14.73 -11.27 -1.21
CA SER A 21 13.31 -11.64 -1.16
C SER A 21 12.79 -11.90 0.25
N ARG A 22 13.57 -11.57 1.29
CA ARG A 22 13.10 -11.72 2.67
C ARG A 22 11.94 -10.77 2.94
N PRO A 23 10.74 -11.23 3.34
CA PRO A 23 9.59 -10.35 3.52
C PRO A 23 9.66 -9.54 4.83
N LEU A 24 8.94 -8.42 4.86
CA LEU A 24 8.68 -7.65 6.08
C LEU A 24 7.81 -8.43 7.07
N ARG A 25 8.16 -8.39 8.36
CA ARG A 25 7.26 -8.86 9.42
C ARG A 25 6.20 -7.81 9.76
N THR A 26 5.14 -8.22 10.46
CA THR A 26 4.02 -7.34 10.88
C THR A 26 4.48 -6.06 11.59
N LYS A 27 5.40 -6.17 12.55
CA LYS A 27 5.97 -4.99 13.24
C LYS A 27 6.65 -4.03 12.26
N GLY A 28 7.40 -4.54 11.27
CA GLY A 28 8.05 -3.71 10.25
C GLY A 28 7.05 -2.99 9.35
N LYS A 29 5.98 -3.68 8.94
CA LYS A 29 4.87 -3.07 8.17
C LYS A 29 4.21 -1.93 8.97
N ARG A 30 3.91 -2.15 10.26
CA ARG A 30 3.31 -1.14 11.14
C ARG A 30 4.22 0.08 11.31
N GLN A 31 5.52 -0.13 11.53
CA GLN A 31 6.49 0.96 11.65
C GLN A 31 6.59 1.80 10.36
N ALA A 32 6.61 1.16 9.19
CA ALA A 32 6.58 1.86 7.91
C ALA A 32 5.32 2.73 7.74
N GLN A 33 4.16 2.23 8.15
CA GLN A 33 2.92 3.03 8.15
C GLN A 33 3.01 4.23 9.10
N LYS A 34 3.60 4.06 10.29
CA LYS A 34 3.79 5.16 11.25
C LYS A 34 4.68 6.26 10.66
N ILE A 35 5.78 5.87 10.00
CA ILE A 35 6.64 6.82 9.27
C ILE A 35 5.86 7.52 8.15
N GLY A 36 5.07 6.79 7.38
CA GLY A 36 4.22 7.37 6.33
C GLY A 36 3.25 8.42 6.86
N ALA A 37 2.52 8.11 7.94
CA ALA A 37 1.61 9.06 8.57
C ALA A 37 2.35 10.31 9.11
N PHE A 38 3.55 10.14 9.65
CA PHE A 38 4.42 11.25 10.03
C PHE A 38 4.80 12.11 8.82
N LEU A 39 5.28 11.51 7.72
CA LEU A 39 5.65 12.23 6.50
C LEU A 39 4.48 13.05 5.95
N GLY A 40 3.28 12.47 5.90
CA GLY A 40 2.08 13.16 5.44
C GLY A 40 1.67 14.34 6.35
N ARG A 41 1.86 14.21 7.67
CA ARG A 41 1.54 15.29 8.63
C ARG A 41 2.53 16.45 8.56
N GLU A 42 3.81 16.15 8.35
CA GLU A 42 4.87 17.16 8.25
C GLU A 42 5.04 17.73 6.84
N ASP A 43 4.16 17.35 5.90
CA ASP A 43 4.23 17.69 4.47
C ASP A 43 5.60 17.40 3.81
N LEU A 44 6.23 16.30 4.24
CA LEU A 44 7.52 15.85 3.73
C LEU A 44 7.30 14.90 2.53
N ARG A 45 6.64 15.40 1.48
CA ARG A 45 6.34 14.61 0.29
C ARG A 45 7.57 14.42 -0.58
N PRO A 46 8.00 13.17 -0.84
CA PRO A 46 9.06 12.93 -1.78
C PRO A 46 8.57 13.11 -3.22
N ASP A 47 9.41 13.72 -4.05
CA ASP A 47 9.18 13.86 -5.49
C ASP A 47 9.76 12.70 -6.30
N ARG A 48 10.63 11.88 -5.69
CA ARG A 48 11.15 10.64 -6.24
C ARG A 48 11.40 9.61 -5.15
N VAL A 49 11.13 8.32 -5.42
CA VAL A 49 11.33 7.25 -4.44
C VAL A 49 12.17 6.13 -5.04
N LEU A 50 13.33 5.88 -4.44
CA LEU A 50 14.31 4.92 -4.92
C LEU A 50 14.54 3.83 -3.87
N THR A 51 14.63 2.58 -4.32
CA THR A 51 14.91 1.43 -3.47
C THR A 51 16.16 0.67 -3.90
N ASP A 52 16.75 -0.10 -2.97
CA ASP A 52 17.84 -1.03 -3.27
C ASP A 52 17.39 -2.31 -4.01
N GLY A 53 16.12 -2.39 -4.40
CA GLY A 53 15.54 -3.57 -5.05
C GLY A 53 15.18 -4.71 -4.09
N SER A 54 15.49 -4.61 -2.80
CA SER A 54 15.05 -5.60 -1.83
C SER A 54 13.54 -5.52 -1.61
N GLN A 55 12.89 -6.67 -1.44
CA GLN A 55 11.45 -6.73 -1.16
C GLN A 55 11.08 -5.97 0.11
N ARG A 56 11.97 -5.95 1.12
CA ARG A 56 11.75 -5.18 2.35
C ARG A 56 11.73 -3.69 2.08
N ALA A 57 12.66 -3.18 1.28
CA ALA A 57 12.70 -1.76 0.95
C ALA A 57 11.46 -1.36 0.15
N ARG A 58 11.13 -2.11 -0.90
CA ARG A 58 9.95 -1.86 -1.74
C ARG A 58 8.66 -1.81 -0.92
N VAL A 59 8.39 -2.84 -0.11
CA VAL A 59 7.17 -2.88 0.71
C VAL A 59 7.22 -1.84 1.84
N THR A 60 8.40 -1.45 2.36
CA THR A 60 8.51 -0.35 3.34
C THR A 60 8.09 0.97 2.70
N ALA A 61 8.61 1.26 1.51
CA ALA A 61 8.26 2.46 0.74
C ALA A 61 6.76 2.50 0.44
N GLU A 62 6.18 1.40 -0.06
CA GLU A 62 4.73 1.32 -0.34
C GLU A 62 3.88 1.61 0.89
N LYS A 63 4.21 1.00 2.04
CA LYS A 63 3.43 1.20 3.28
C LYS A 63 3.56 2.62 3.80
N ALA A 64 4.72 3.26 3.65
CA ALA A 64 4.93 4.65 4.03
C ALA A 64 4.13 5.59 3.11
N LEU A 65 4.29 5.49 1.79
CA LEU A 65 3.60 6.35 0.82
C LEU A 65 2.07 6.25 0.96
N LYS A 66 1.54 5.02 1.02
CA LYS A 66 0.09 4.82 1.15
C LYS A 66 -0.46 5.39 2.45
N ALA A 67 0.27 5.23 3.57
CA ALA A 67 -0.14 5.81 4.86
C ALA A 67 -0.06 7.34 4.88
N ALA A 68 0.82 7.93 4.09
CA ALA A 68 0.89 9.37 3.82
C ALA A 68 -0.19 9.85 2.83
N GLY A 69 -1.02 8.96 2.29
CA GLY A 69 -2.06 9.31 1.31
C GLY A 69 -1.54 9.46 -0.14
N TRP A 70 -0.32 9.03 -0.42
CA TRP A 70 0.31 9.14 -1.74
C TRP A 70 0.35 7.80 -2.47
N THR A 71 0.39 7.86 -3.81
CA THR A 71 0.53 6.67 -4.64
C THR A 71 1.89 5.99 -4.44
N ALA A 72 1.92 4.68 -4.65
CA ALA A 72 3.13 3.86 -4.53
C ALA A 72 3.54 3.19 -5.87
N ARG A 73 2.97 3.67 -6.98
CA ARG A 73 3.22 3.14 -8.32
C ARG A 73 4.62 3.50 -8.83
N ASP A 74 5.08 4.71 -8.54
CA ASP A 74 6.31 5.28 -9.11
C ASP A 74 7.57 5.03 -8.25
N ILE A 75 7.61 3.90 -7.53
CA ILE A 75 8.80 3.51 -6.77
C ILE A 75 9.78 2.81 -7.72
N GLU A 76 10.97 3.37 -7.82
CA GLU A 76 12.06 2.91 -8.69
C GLU A 76 13.06 2.03 -7.92
N THR A 77 13.78 1.17 -8.66
CA THR A 77 14.95 0.44 -8.15
C THR A 77 16.22 1.12 -8.65
N SER A 78 17.20 1.34 -7.77
CA SER A 78 18.47 1.96 -8.11
C SER A 78 19.64 1.02 -7.85
N ALA A 79 20.41 0.72 -8.89
CA ALA A 79 21.64 -0.08 -8.79
C ALA A 79 22.71 0.62 -7.92
N ALA A 80 22.84 1.94 -8.03
CA ALA A 80 23.75 2.73 -7.20
C ALA A 80 23.36 2.61 -5.71
N LEU A 81 22.07 2.77 -5.39
CA LEU A 81 21.60 2.58 -4.01
C LEU A 81 21.84 1.13 -3.53
N ALA A 82 21.61 0.14 -4.38
CA ALA A 82 21.86 -1.27 -4.07
C ALA A 82 23.33 -1.57 -3.74
N SER A 83 24.28 -0.88 -4.38
CA SER A 83 25.70 -0.98 -4.05
C SER A 83 26.13 -0.11 -2.86
N GLY A 84 25.19 0.57 -2.19
CA GLY A 84 25.49 1.50 -1.10
C GLY A 84 26.12 2.82 -1.58
N ALA A 85 25.91 3.21 -2.83
CA ALA A 85 26.33 4.51 -3.37
C ALA A 85 25.13 5.48 -3.47
N LEU A 86 25.40 6.78 -3.41
CA LEU A 86 24.36 7.78 -3.64
C LEU A 86 23.93 7.74 -5.11
N PRO A 87 22.63 7.53 -5.43
CA PRO A 87 22.15 7.61 -6.80
C PRO A 87 22.24 9.03 -7.36
N ASP A 88 22.06 9.18 -8.68
CA ASP A 88 21.86 10.51 -9.27
C ASP A 88 20.51 11.09 -8.83
N LEU A 89 20.58 12.22 -8.14
CA LEU A 89 19.46 12.96 -7.55
C LEU A 89 19.28 14.34 -8.17
N SER A 90 19.99 14.66 -9.26
CA SER A 90 20.00 15.98 -9.90
C SER A 90 18.60 16.50 -10.29
N ALA A 91 17.68 15.61 -10.64
CA ALA A 91 16.30 15.94 -11.01
C ALA A 91 15.30 16.00 -9.84
N SER A 92 15.76 15.93 -8.58
CA SER A 92 14.89 15.79 -7.40
C SER A 92 15.25 16.81 -6.31
N GLN A 93 14.23 17.42 -5.73
CA GLN A 93 14.33 18.37 -4.62
C GLN A 93 14.24 17.69 -3.26
N CYS A 94 13.48 16.57 -3.16
CA CYS A 94 13.26 15.83 -1.92
C CYS A 94 13.14 14.31 -2.18
N PRO A 95 14.22 13.61 -2.61
CA PRO A 95 14.13 12.18 -2.86
C PRO A 95 14.01 11.38 -1.56
N LEU A 96 13.26 10.29 -1.61
CA LEU A 96 13.21 9.26 -0.57
C LEU A 96 13.99 8.02 -1.01
N LEU A 97 15.09 7.75 -0.30
CA LEU A 97 15.88 6.54 -0.45
C LEU A 97 15.45 5.51 0.59
N VAL A 98 15.03 4.33 0.14
CA VAL A 98 14.64 3.22 1.03
C VAL A 98 15.50 2.01 0.75
N ALA A 99 16.28 1.56 1.72
CA ALA A 99 17.14 0.38 1.54
C ALA A 99 17.34 -0.37 2.85
N LEU A 100 17.95 -1.55 2.78
CA LEU A 100 18.32 -2.29 3.99
C LEU A 100 19.23 -1.43 4.88
N PRO A 101 19.12 -1.53 6.23
CA PRO A 101 19.96 -0.72 7.13
C PRO A 101 21.47 -0.87 6.93
N GLY A 102 21.93 -2.04 6.45
CA GLY A 102 23.34 -2.25 6.08
C GLY A 102 23.74 -1.46 4.83
N THR A 103 22.94 -1.54 3.77
CA THR A 103 23.13 -0.75 2.54
C THR A 103 23.15 0.75 2.80
N LEU A 104 22.21 1.24 3.61
CA LEU A 104 22.18 2.65 3.99
C LEU A 104 23.36 3.07 4.87
N ARG A 105 23.90 2.16 5.67
CA ARG A 105 25.12 2.43 6.45
C ARG A 105 26.30 2.69 5.51
N THR A 106 26.52 1.82 4.54
CA THR A 106 27.55 2.01 3.51
C THR A 106 27.36 3.31 2.75
N LEU A 107 26.12 3.64 2.36
CA LEU A 107 25.80 4.92 1.72
C LEU A 107 26.18 6.10 2.59
N ILE A 108 25.78 6.12 3.85
CA ILE A 108 26.07 7.24 4.76
C ILE A 108 27.56 7.36 5.05
N GLU A 109 28.29 6.26 5.18
CA GLU A 109 29.76 6.25 5.36
C GLU A 109 30.50 6.85 4.15
N GLY A 110 29.92 6.73 2.94
CA GLY A 110 30.45 7.34 1.72
C GLY A 110 30.10 8.81 1.52
N LEU A 111 29.24 9.42 2.36
CA LEU A 111 28.84 10.82 2.21
C LEU A 111 29.80 11.79 2.92
N PRO A 112 30.05 12.98 2.35
CA PRO A 112 30.98 13.94 2.92
C PRO A 112 30.35 14.73 4.09
N PHE A 113 30.41 14.18 5.30
CA PHE A 113 29.98 14.87 6.51
C PHE A 113 31.07 15.83 7.03
N GLY A 114 30.65 17.02 7.47
CA GLY A 114 31.57 18.00 8.06
C GLY A 114 32.05 17.60 9.47
N PRO A 115 33.20 18.14 9.93
CA PRO A 115 33.79 17.82 11.24
C PRO A 115 32.94 18.25 12.46
N GLN A 116 31.93 19.12 12.24
CA GLN A 116 30.96 19.56 13.25
C GLN A 116 29.56 18.95 13.05
N SER A 117 29.40 17.99 12.15
CA SER A 117 28.09 17.33 12.00
C SER A 117 27.80 16.50 13.26
N ASP A 118 26.62 16.66 13.86
CA ASP A 118 26.14 15.90 15.04
C ASP A 118 26.00 14.37 14.81
N LEU A 119 26.58 13.87 13.71
CA LEU A 119 26.72 12.46 13.43
C LEU A 119 28.15 12.03 13.76
N ARG A 120 28.36 11.64 15.01
CA ARG A 120 29.57 10.90 15.39
C ARG A 120 29.60 9.54 14.67
N PRO A 121 30.64 9.22 13.87
CA PRO A 121 30.76 7.93 13.17
C PRO A 121 31.10 6.76 14.11
N ASP A 122 31.57 7.04 15.33
CA ASP A 122 31.86 6.02 16.32
C ASP A 122 30.56 5.50 16.95
N ARG A 123 30.00 4.50 16.26
CA ARG A 123 28.83 3.66 16.56
C ARG A 123 27.51 4.13 15.97
N HIS A 124 27.47 4.11 14.64
CA HIS A 124 26.28 3.95 13.80
C HIS A 124 25.28 5.10 13.95
N CYS A 125 25.00 5.83 12.87
CA CYS A 125 24.05 6.96 12.76
C CYS A 125 22.57 6.68 13.16
N GLY A 126 22.29 5.73 14.05
CA GLY A 126 20.96 5.35 14.48
C GLY A 126 20.17 4.61 13.42
N LEU A 127 20.78 4.28 12.27
CA LEU A 127 20.17 3.48 11.22
C LEU A 127 19.82 2.09 11.77
N ALA A 128 18.53 1.91 11.99
CA ALA A 128 17.89 0.69 12.40
C ALA A 128 16.66 0.47 11.50
N PRO A 129 16.07 -0.74 11.50
CA PRO A 129 14.88 -1.00 10.71
C PRO A 129 13.75 -0.01 11.00
N GLY A 130 13.25 0.68 9.97
CA GLY A 130 12.16 1.65 10.04
C GLY A 130 12.54 3.07 10.45
N VAL A 131 13.81 3.34 10.82
CA VAL A 131 14.25 4.71 11.17
C VAL A 131 14.32 5.57 9.90
N LEU A 132 13.80 6.80 9.99
CA LEU A 132 13.89 7.83 8.96
C LEU A 132 14.93 8.87 9.37
N LEU A 133 15.84 9.21 8.46
CA LEU A 133 16.73 10.35 8.56
C LEU A 133 16.33 11.39 7.51
N ARG A 134 16.39 12.67 7.88
CA ARG A 134 16.31 13.80 6.96
C ARG A 134 17.68 14.44 6.88
N LEU A 135 18.26 14.47 5.70
CA LEU A 135 19.58 15.03 5.44
C LEU A 135 19.44 16.28 4.57
N SER A 136 20.34 17.24 4.75
CA SER A 136 20.63 18.25 3.73
C SER A 136 21.88 17.80 2.99
N HIS A 137 21.80 17.74 1.66
CA HIS A 137 22.91 17.33 0.81
C HIS A 137 23.18 18.36 -0.28
N THR A 138 24.47 18.68 -0.45
CA THR A 138 25.05 19.46 -1.53
C THR A 138 26.33 18.75 -1.98
N PRO A 139 26.80 18.96 -3.23
CA PRO A 139 28.08 18.41 -3.66
C PRO A 139 29.19 18.72 -2.64
N GLY A 140 29.83 17.69 -2.10
CA GLY A 140 30.92 17.83 -1.12
C GLY A 140 30.50 18.12 0.33
N HIS A 141 29.22 18.26 0.65
CA HIS A 141 28.77 18.48 2.03
C HIS A 141 27.41 17.86 2.34
N THR A 142 27.34 17.12 3.46
CA THR A 142 26.11 16.53 3.99
C THR A 142 25.93 16.88 5.46
N ARG A 143 24.69 17.20 5.86
CA ARG A 143 24.30 17.46 7.25
C ARG A 143 23.05 16.66 7.63
N LEU A 144 23.04 16.08 8.82
CA LEU A 144 21.81 15.54 9.41
C LEU A 144 20.92 16.68 9.90
N LEU A 145 19.69 16.72 9.44
CA LEU A 145 18.68 17.68 9.89
C LEU A 145 17.79 17.09 10.99
N ALA A 146 17.36 15.84 10.82
CA ALA A 146 16.48 15.18 11.78
C ALA A 146 16.59 13.66 11.73
N ARG A 147 16.27 13.01 12.86
CA ARG A 147 16.11 11.56 12.98
C ARG A 147 14.75 11.27 13.60
N THR A 148 13.99 10.38 12.97
CA THR A 148 12.68 9.93 13.45
C THR A 148 12.71 8.43 13.69
N ASP A 149 12.54 8.01 14.95
CA ASP A 149 12.39 6.60 15.30
C ASP A 149 10.90 6.21 15.29
N PRO A 150 10.49 5.20 14.50
CA PRO A 150 9.09 4.79 14.41
C PRO A 150 8.50 4.29 15.73
N GLN A 151 9.34 3.94 16.73
CA GLN A 151 8.87 3.53 18.06
C GLN A 151 8.35 4.73 18.86
N THR A 152 8.82 5.93 18.58
CA THR A 152 8.41 7.17 19.27
C THR A 152 7.14 7.79 18.68
N LEU A 153 6.74 7.37 17.48
CA LEU A 153 5.53 7.87 16.82
C LEU A 153 4.25 7.28 17.44
N PRO A 154 3.09 7.96 17.32
CA PRO A 154 1.81 7.45 17.81
C PRO A 154 1.40 6.12 17.18
N ASP A 155 0.76 5.25 17.96
CA ASP A 155 0.29 3.95 17.44
C ASP A 155 -1.00 4.04 16.63
N LEU A 156 -1.84 5.06 16.90
CA LEU A 156 -3.03 5.35 16.12
C LEU A 156 -2.71 6.33 14.97
N PHE A 157 -3.47 6.23 13.89
CA PHE A 157 -3.27 6.99 12.67
C PHE A 157 -4.25 8.16 12.56
N PRO A 158 -3.81 9.32 12.03
CA PRO A 158 -4.68 10.44 11.67
C PRO A 158 -5.84 10.03 10.75
N TYR A 159 -6.98 10.71 10.92
CA TYR A 159 -8.21 10.51 10.15
C TYR A 159 -9.01 11.82 10.08
N PRO A 160 -9.74 12.15 8.98
CA PRO A 160 -9.95 11.37 7.75
C PRO A 160 -8.81 11.42 6.73
N ALA A 161 -7.75 12.16 7.02
CA ALA A 161 -6.58 12.36 6.18
C ALA A 161 -5.30 12.34 7.06
N PRO A 162 -4.09 12.30 6.47
CA PRO A 162 -2.82 12.26 7.22
C PRO A 162 -2.62 13.42 8.21
N ASP A 163 -3.27 14.56 7.99
CA ASP A 163 -3.30 15.77 8.83
C ASP A 163 -4.53 15.85 9.76
N GLY A 164 -5.45 14.87 9.66
CA GLY A 164 -6.72 14.89 10.38
C GLY A 164 -6.59 14.79 11.90
N ALA A 165 -7.51 15.42 12.62
CA ALA A 165 -7.53 15.43 14.08
C ALA A 165 -7.97 14.09 14.70
N GLY A 166 -8.75 13.28 13.97
CA GLY A 166 -9.22 11.97 14.43
C GLY A 166 -8.10 10.94 14.54
N ARG A 167 -8.33 9.86 15.29
CA ARG A 167 -7.36 8.77 15.47
C ARG A 167 -8.04 7.42 15.27
N ARG A 168 -7.44 6.56 14.43
CA ARG A 168 -7.95 5.21 14.13
C ARG A 168 -6.86 4.14 14.15
N GLU A 169 -7.24 2.87 14.24
CA GLU A 169 -6.28 1.75 14.31
C GLU A 169 -5.48 1.56 13.01
N ARG A 170 -6.05 1.96 11.87
CA ARG A 170 -5.45 1.86 10.54
C ARG A 170 -5.30 3.23 9.88
N PRO A 171 -4.35 3.41 8.93
CA PRO A 171 -4.24 4.63 8.14
C PRO A 171 -5.55 4.95 7.42
N ALA A 172 -5.84 6.24 7.21
CA ALA A 172 -7.12 6.71 6.69
C ALA A 172 -7.59 6.00 5.41
N TYR A 173 -6.69 5.71 4.47
CA TYR A 173 -7.01 5.06 3.20
C TYR A 173 -7.64 3.66 3.37
N TYR A 174 -7.37 2.96 4.48
CA TYR A 174 -7.99 1.65 4.76
C TYR A 174 -9.52 1.73 4.80
N TYR A 175 -10.08 2.83 5.29
CA TYR A 175 -11.53 2.99 5.51
C TYR A 175 -12.30 3.39 4.26
N ARG A 176 -11.65 3.34 3.09
CA ARG A 176 -12.26 3.52 1.78
C ARG A 176 -12.07 2.23 1.00
N GLN A 177 -13.18 1.63 0.60
CA GLN A 177 -13.21 0.43 -0.20
C GLN A 177 -14.00 0.63 -1.48
N SER A 178 -13.70 -0.21 -2.46
CA SER A 178 -14.43 -0.31 -3.70
C SER A 178 -14.78 -1.76 -3.98
N ALA A 179 -15.89 -1.97 -4.68
CA ALA A 179 -16.38 -3.28 -5.07
C ALA A 179 -16.96 -3.22 -6.48
N VAL A 180 -16.98 -4.36 -7.16
CA VAL A 180 -17.80 -4.56 -8.36
C VAL A 180 -18.90 -5.56 -8.05
N ILE A 181 -20.07 -5.40 -8.68
CA ILE A 181 -21.03 -6.49 -8.89
C ILE A 181 -20.81 -6.96 -10.33
N PRO A 182 -20.06 -8.07 -10.54
CA PRO A 182 -19.78 -8.56 -11.87
C PRO A 182 -21.00 -9.30 -12.42
N PHE A 183 -21.38 -8.98 -13.64
CA PHE A 183 -22.48 -9.64 -14.32
C PHE A 183 -22.10 -10.08 -15.73
N ARG A 184 -22.86 -11.05 -16.25
CA ARG A 184 -22.89 -11.39 -17.66
C ARG A 184 -24.35 -11.48 -18.13
N ARG A 185 -24.58 -11.24 -19.42
CA ARG A 185 -25.90 -11.37 -20.03
C ARG A 185 -26.08 -12.79 -20.56
N THR A 186 -27.21 -13.42 -20.25
CA THR A 186 -27.63 -14.70 -20.81
C THR A 186 -29.05 -14.58 -21.37
N PRO A 187 -29.53 -15.55 -22.17
CA PRO A 187 -30.92 -15.56 -22.63
C PRO A 187 -31.96 -15.51 -21.50
N ASP A 188 -31.63 -16.09 -20.34
CA ASP A 188 -32.49 -16.15 -19.16
C ASP A 188 -32.36 -14.90 -18.25
N GLY A 189 -31.56 -13.90 -18.66
CA GLY A 189 -31.33 -12.65 -17.94
C GLY A 189 -29.89 -12.46 -17.47
N ARG A 190 -29.69 -11.55 -16.51
CA ARG A 190 -28.36 -11.29 -15.95
C ARG A 190 -27.98 -12.37 -14.94
N GLN A 191 -26.79 -12.93 -15.10
CA GLN A 191 -26.15 -13.73 -14.06
C GLN A 191 -25.08 -12.91 -13.36
N ILE A 192 -24.95 -13.11 -12.05
CA ILE A 192 -23.99 -12.42 -11.18
C ILE A 192 -22.88 -13.38 -10.80
N LEU A 193 -21.63 -12.93 -10.84
CA LEU A 193 -20.51 -13.69 -10.30
C LEU A 193 -20.33 -13.35 -8.83
N ILE A 194 -20.52 -14.35 -7.97
CA ILE A 194 -20.19 -14.27 -6.56
C ILE A 194 -18.88 -14.99 -6.28
N VAL A 195 -18.11 -14.50 -5.31
CA VAL A 195 -16.85 -15.09 -4.86
C VAL A 195 -16.88 -15.41 -3.39
N GLY A 196 -16.15 -16.46 -3.00
CA GLY A 196 -15.94 -16.79 -1.60
C GLY A 196 -15.12 -15.71 -0.92
N SER A 197 -15.48 -15.38 0.32
CA SER A 197 -14.65 -14.51 1.14
C SER A 197 -13.25 -15.12 1.36
N SER A 198 -12.27 -14.30 1.75
CA SER A 198 -10.92 -14.78 2.06
C SER A 198 -10.88 -15.82 3.18
N SER A 199 -11.87 -15.85 4.08
CA SER A 199 -12.02 -16.89 5.10
C SER A 199 -12.78 -18.13 4.61
N GLY A 200 -13.31 -18.11 3.39
CA GLY A 200 -14.14 -19.17 2.80
C GLY A 200 -15.53 -19.35 3.42
N ARG A 201 -15.95 -18.45 4.34
CA ARG A 201 -17.13 -18.66 5.21
C ARG A 201 -18.45 -18.20 4.58
N HIS A 202 -18.40 -17.27 3.64
CA HIS A 202 -19.60 -16.69 3.04
C HIS A 202 -19.31 -16.21 1.62
N TRP A 203 -20.38 -15.98 0.85
CA TRP A 203 -20.31 -15.38 -0.48
C TRP A 203 -20.33 -13.85 -0.40
N THR A 204 -19.54 -13.23 -1.27
CA THR A 204 -19.41 -11.78 -1.45
C THR A 204 -19.22 -11.50 -2.93
N VAL A 205 -19.10 -10.22 -3.28
CA VAL A 205 -18.52 -9.79 -4.55
C VAL A 205 -17.07 -9.30 -4.33
N PRO A 206 -16.26 -9.19 -5.40
CA PRO A 206 -14.89 -8.71 -5.31
C PRO A 206 -14.82 -7.31 -4.70
N LYS A 207 -14.01 -7.14 -3.65
CA LYS A 207 -13.86 -5.85 -2.97
C LYS A 207 -12.58 -5.74 -2.16
N GLY A 208 -12.01 -4.54 -2.14
CA GLY A 208 -10.87 -4.26 -1.28
C GLY A 208 -10.63 -2.78 -1.07
N ILE A 209 -9.42 -2.44 -0.63
CA ILE A 209 -9.08 -1.08 -0.19
C ILE A 209 -8.77 -0.23 -1.42
N VAL A 210 -9.31 1.00 -1.47
CA VAL A 210 -8.93 1.94 -2.52
C VAL A 210 -7.51 2.42 -2.27
N ASP A 211 -6.59 1.90 -3.08
CA ASP A 211 -5.20 2.30 -3.03
C ASP A 211 -5.05 3.79 -3.39
N PRO A 212 -4.26 4.56 -2.62
CA PRO A 212 -3.99 5.96 -2.95
C PRO A 212 -3.45 6.14 -4.39
N GLY A 213 -4.06 7.08 -5.11
CA GLY A 213 -3.77 7.35 -6.53
C GLY A 213 -4.64 6.56 -7.52
N LEU A 214 -5.51 5.66 -7.05
CA LEU A 214 -6.54 5.04 -7.88
C LEU A 214 -7.90 5.70 -7.65
N THR A 215 -8.72 5.73 -8.70
CA THR A 215 -10.15 5.97 -8.55
C THR A 215 -10.81 4.73 -7.94
N PRO A 216 -11.97 4.85 -7.26
CA PRO A 216 -12.68 3.69 -6.74
C PRO A 216 -13.03 2.66 -7.82
N ALA A 217 -13.40 3.08 -9.03
CA ALA A 217 -13.68 2.17 -10.15
C ALA A 217 -12.43 1.40 -10.60
N ALA A 218 -11.30 2.09 -10.78
CA ALA A 218 -10.04 1.44 -11.15
C ALA A 218 -9.59 0.44 -10.08
N SER A 219 -9.72 0.81 -8.80
CA SER A 219 -9.42 -0.09 -7.69
C SER A 219 -10.36 -1.30 -7.67
N ALA A 220 -11.65 -1.12 -7.97
CA ALA A 220 -12.61 -2.22 -8.04
C ALA A 220 -12.25 -3.23 -9.15
N GLY A 221 -11.74 -2.76 -10.29
CA GLY A 221 -11.26 -3.62 -11.38
C GLY A 221 -10.01 -4.43 -11.01
N VAL A 222 -9.09 -3.85 -10.25
CA VAL A 222 -7.93 -4.60 -9.69
C VAL A 222 -8.42 -5.74 -8.80
N GLU A 223 -9.33 -5.45 -7.87
CA GLU A 223 -9.90 -6.46 -6.96
C GLU A 223 -10.69 -7.54 -7.71
N ALA A 224 -11.40 -7.17 -8.78
CA ALA A 224 -12.11 -8.11 -9.65
C ALA A 224 -11.13 -9.09 -10.33
N ARG A 225 -9.99 -8.59 -10.80
CA ARG A 225 -8.94 -9.43 -11.38
C ARG A 225 -8.31 -10.34 -10.33
N GLU A 226 -7.88 -9.79 -9.20
CA GLU A 226 -7.17 -10.52 -8.15
C GLU A 226 -8.08 -11.58 -7.48
N GLU A 227 -9.23 -11.14 -6.93
CA GLU A 227 -10.10 -12.00 -6.11
C GLU A 227 -10.99 -12.93 -6.95
N ALA A 228 -11.42 -12.51 -8.14
CA ALA A 228 -12.36 -13.26 -8.97
C ALA A 228 -11.78 -13.78 -10.30
N GLY A 229 -10.59 -13.34 -10.70
CA GLY A 229 -10.00 -13.73 -11.97
C GLY A 229 -10.85 -13.28 -13.15
N ILE A 230 -11.34 -12.05 -13.16
CA ILE A 230 -12.18 -11.51 -14.24
C ILE A 230 -11.70 -10.15 -14.73
N GLU A 231 -11.96 -9.88 -16.00
CA GLU A 231 -11.79 -8.58 -16.65
C GLU A 231 -13.10 -8.20 -17.35
N GLY A 232 -13.33 -6.90 -17.56
CA GLY A 232 -14.63 -6.41 -17.99
C GLY A 232 -14.75 -4.90 -17.99
N GLU A 233 -15.89 -4.43 -18.50
CA GLU A 233 -16.24 -3.02 -18.56
C GLU A 233 -16.91 -2.60 -17.26
N ILE A 234 -16.34 -1.62 -16.56
CA ILE A 234 -16.89 -1.07 -15.32
C ILE A 234 -17.66 0.20 -15.62
N GLU A 235 -18.91 0.28 -15.17
CA GLU A 235 -19.71 1.50 -15.32
C GLU A 235 -19.11 2.63 -14.48
N GLU A 236 -18.96 3.84 -15.05
CA GLU A 236 -18.36 4.98 -14.35
C GLU A 236 -19.21 5.46 -13.17
N ILE A 237 -20.54 5.34 -13.29
CA ILE A 237 -21.49 5.73 -12.25
C ILE A 237 -21.62 4.56 -11.25
N PRO A 238 -21.34 4.78 -9.94
CA PRO A 238 -21.57 3.75 -8.94
C PRO A 238 -23.03 3.34 -8.86
N LEU A 239 -23.29 2.04 -8.66
CA LEU A 239 -24.60 1.51 -8.27
C LEU A 239 -25.05 2.07 -6.92
N GLY A 240 -24.10 2.35 -6.04
CA GLY A 240 -24.36 2.98 -4.77
C GLY A 240 -23.20 2.89 -3.80
N HIS A 241 -23.51 3.21 -2.54
CA HIS A 241 -22.54 3.22 -1.46
C HIS A 241 -23.19 2.65 -0.21
N PHE A 242 -22.39 1.99 0.62
CA PHE A 242 -22.80 1.62 1.97
C PHE A 242 -21.61 1.72 2.93
N THR A 243 -21.90 1.67 4.22
CA THR A 243 -20.89 1.70 5.27
C THR A 243 -21.05 0.49 6.17
N TYR A 244 -19.96 -0.10 6.61
CA TYR A 244 -19.98 -1.18 7.59
C TYR A 244 -18.79 -1.08 8.55
N GLU A 245 -18.91 -1.67 9.73
CA GLU A 245 -17.86 -1.67 10.74
C GLU A 245 -16.69 -2.59 10.35
N LYS A 246 -15.48 -2.04 10.31
CA LYS A 246 -14.26 -2.80 10.06
C LYS A 246 -13.05 -2.13 10.71
N TRP A 247 -12.19 -2.92 11.36
CA TRP A 247 -11.05 -2.40 12.12
C TRP A 247 -11.47 -1.35 13.16
N GLY A 248 -12.58 -1.62 13.84
CA GLY A 248 -13.13 -0.77 14.91
C GLY A 248 -13.63 0.60 14.47
N ALA A 249 -13.91 0.81 13.18
CA ALA A 249 -14.49 2.06 12.70
C ALA A 249 -15.32 1.86 11.40
N PRO A 250 -16.19 2.85 11.06
CA PRO A 250 -16.95 2.82 9.83
C PRO A 250 -16.05 2.85 8.59
N CYS A 251 -16.30 1.92 7.67
CA CYS A 251 -15.61 1.75 6.40
C CYS A 251 -16.59 1.95 5.24
N LYS A 252 -16.34 2.95 4.38
CA LYS A 252 -17.21 3.27 3.25
C LYS A 252 -16.85 2.40 2.05
N VAL A 253 -17.84 1.77 1.43
CA VAL A 253 -17.71 0.97 0.20
C VAL A 253 -18.44 1.68 -0.93
N THR A 254 -17.77 1.82 -2.08
CA THR A 254 -18.35 2.29 -3.34
C THR A 254 -18.51 1.11 -4.28
N VAL A 255 -19.70 0.88 -4.83
CA VAL A 255 -20.00 -0.33 -5.60
C VAL A 255 -20.32 0.05 -7.03
N PHE A 256 -19.72 -0.65 -8.00
CA PHE A 256 -19.92 -0.44 -9.43
C PHE A 256 -20.50 -1.68 -10.09
N ALA A 257 -21.24 -1.51 -11.17
CA ALA A 257 -21.58 -2.62 -12.06
C ALA A 257 -20.37 -2.92 -12.96
N MET A 258 -20.14 -4.21 -13.26
CA MET A 258 -19.08 -4.63 -14.18
C MET A 258 -19.61 -5.70 -15.14
N GLU A 259 -19.64 -5.41 -16.43
CA GLU A 259 -19.94 -6.41 -17.46
C GLU A 259 -18.69 -7.23 -17.74
N VAL A 260 -18.71 -8.50 -17.37
CA VAL A 260 -17.55 -9.39 -17.51
C VAL A 260 -17.35 -9.75 -18.97
N THR A 261 -16.19 -9.39 -19.51
CA THR A 261 -15.80 -9.71 -20.89
C THR A 261 -14.83 -10.88 -20.95
N LYS A 262 -14.10 -11.16 -19.86
CA LYS A 262 -13.12 -12.24 -19.81
C LYS A 262 -12.99 -12.86 -18.43
N VAL A 263 -12.78 -14.16 -18.43
CA VAL A 263 -12.58 -14.99 -17.24
C VAL A 263 -11.18 -15.61 -17.33
N LEU A 264 -10.35 -15.34 -16.32
CA LEU A 264 -8.98 -15.83 -16.17
C LEU A 264 -8.99 -17.17 -15.43
N GLU A 265 -8.02 -18.02 -15.75
CA GLU A 265 -7.85 -19.35 -15.16
C GLU A 265 -6.38 -19.63 -14.82
N GLY A 266 -6.14 -20.65 -14.00
CA GLY A 266 -4.80 -21.06 -13.61
C GLY A 266 -4.01 -19.92 -12.95
N GLU A 267 -2.75 -19.77 -13.35
CA GLU A 267 -1.81 -18.78 -12.80
C GLU A 267 -2.19 -17.33 -13.11
N ALA A 268 -3.07 -17.10 -14.10
CA ALA A 268 -3.56 -15.76 -14.40
C ALA A 268 -4.60 -15.26 -13.38
N TRP A 269 -5.18 -16.15 -12.57
CA TRP A 269 -6.05 -15.79 -11.45
C TRP A 269 -5.25 -15.82 -10.14
N GLU A 270 -4.86 -14.64 -9.69
CA GLU A 270 -3.94 -14.44 -8.56
C GLU A 270 -4.45 -15.08 -7.26
N GLU A 271 -5.75 -14.93 -6.97
CA GLU A 271 -6.39 -15.59 -5.83
C GLU A 271 -7.21 -16.82 -6.23
N SER A 272 -6.69 -17.68 -7.12
CA SER A 272 -7.35 -18.94 -7.55
C SER A 272 -7.65 -19.95 -6.43
N HIS A 273 -7.15 -19.72 -5.22
CA HIS A 273 -7.57 -20.44 -4.03
C HIS A 273 -9.00 -20.09 -3.57
N ARG A 274 -9.56 -18.97 -4.04
CA ARG A 274 -10.96 -18.59 -3.81
C ARG A 274 -11.88 -19.42 -4.71
N ARG A 275 -13.14 -19.49 -4.29
CA ARG A 275 -14.22 -20.07 -5.11
C ARG A 275 -14.96 -18.95 -5.81
N ARG A 276 -15.45 -19.20 -7.02
CA ARG A 276 -16.36 -18.29 -7.75
C ARG A 276 -17.52 -19.08 -8.35
N LYS A 277 -18.71 -18.48 -8.40
CA LYS A 277 -19.93 -19.12 -8.95
C LYS A 277 -20.76 -18.07 -9.69
N TRP A 278 -21.20 -18.43 -10.90
CA TRP A 278 -22.25 -17.68 -11.59
C TRP A 278 -23.60 -18.14 -11.07
N VAL A 279 -24.44 -17.18 -10.68
CA VAL A 279 -25.79 -17.43 -10.14
C VAL A 279 -26.78 -16.45 -10.78
N SER A 280 -28.08 -16.74 -10.69
CA SER A 280 -29.11 -15.77 -11.09
C SER A 280 -29.06 -14.55 -10.16
N ARG A 281 -29.67 -13.43 -10.59
CA ARG A 281 -29.84 -12.26 -9.71
C ARG A 281 -30.56 -12.60 -8.40
N GLN A 282 -31.62 -13.40 -8.48
CA GLN A 282 -32.40 -13.81 -7.31
C GLN A 282 -31.54 -14.64 -6.35
N GLU A 283 -30.81 -15.64 -6.87
CA GLU A 283 -29.94 -16.48 -6.05
C GLU A 283 -28.77 -15.67 -5.44
N ALA A 284 -28.20 -14.71 -6.17
CA ALA A 284 -27.20 -13.80 -5.62
C ALA A 284 -27.74 -12.97 -4.44
N ALA A 285 -28.96 -12.42 -4.56
CA ALA A 285 -29.59 -11.67 -3.49
C ALA A 285 -29.84 -12.52 -2.22
N GLU A 286 -29.99 -13.84 -2.35
CA GLU A 286 -30.11 -14.76 -1.21
C GLU A 286 -28.74 -15.14 -0.61
N LEU A 287 -27.73 -15.39 -1.45
CA LEU A 287 -26.44 -15.93 -1.04
C LEU A 287 -25.46 -14.90 -0.49
N LEU A 288 -25.55 -13.64 -0.95
CA LEU A 288 -24.59 -12.59 -0.55
C LEU A 288 -24.71 -12.29 0.94
N TRP A 289 -23.58 -12.16 1.63
CA TRP A 289 -23.59 -11.96 3.09
C TRP A 289 -24.09 -10.57 3.51
N LEU A 290 -23.62 -9.53 2.83
CA LEU A 290 -23.96 -8.14 3.17
C LEU A 290 -25.28 -7.75 2.50
N GLU A 291 -26.23 -7.28 3.31
CA GLU A 291 -27.56 -6.83 2.87
C GLU A 291 -27.49 -5.79 1.74
N ALA A 292 -26.60 -4.80 1.86
CA ALA A 292 -26.42 -3.78 0.83
C ALA A 292 -26.08 -4.35 -0.56
N PHE A 293 -25.34 -5.47 -0.65
CA PHE A 293 -25.10 -6.10 -1.95
C PHE A 293 -26.34 -6.81 -2.48
N ARG A 294 -27.19 -7.36 -1.60
CA ARG A 294 -28.46 -8.00 -1.99
C ARG A 294 -29.40 -6.99 -2.62
N GLU A 295 -29.54 -5.83 -1.99
CA GLU A 295 -30.36 -4.71 -2.47
C GLU A 295 -29.88 -4.20 -3.83
N MET A 296 -28.57 -3.99 -3.98
CA MET A 296 -27.99 -3.53 -5.25
C MET A 296 -28.19 -4.55 -6.37
N VAL A 297 -27.98 -5.84 -6.12
CA VAL A 297 -28.22 -6.91 -7.11
C VAL A 297 -29.71 -7.00 -7.49
N ALA A 298 -30.62 -6.83 -6.51
CA ALA A 298 -32.04 -6.83 -6.76
C ALA A 298 -32.48 -5.66 -7.67
N GLY A 299 -31.83 -4.50 -7.56
CA GLY A 299 -32.12 -3.30 -8.36
C GLY A 299 -31.46 -3.24 -9.75
N MET A 300 -30.55 -4.17 -10.09
CA MET A 300 -29.91 -4.27 -11.41
C MET A 300 -30.84 -4.87 -12.50
#